data_AF-K8XMA5-F1
#
_entry.id   AF-K8XMA5-F1
#
_cell.length_a   1.000
_cell.length_b   1.000
_cell.length_c   1.000
_cell.angle_alpha   90.00
_cell.angle_beta   90.00
_cell.angle_gamma   90.00
#
_symmetry.space_group_name_H-M   'P 1'
#
loop_
_entity.id
_entity.type
_entity.pdbx_description
1 polymer ?
#
loop_
_entity_poly.entity_id
_entity_poly.type
_entity_poly.pdbx_seq_one_letter_code
_entity_poly.pdbx_strand_id
1 'polypeptide(L)'
;MRISEAQSLSWLVFPAVYGAYSLIRGPIVDWYPYPFLDPRQQGYLQLAVTAVVLLLAMALMAFAVNAVGRLGARRRYDEDR
;
A
#
# COMPACT_ATOMS: atom_id res chain seq x y z
N MET A 1 -5.45 12.42 19.92
CA MET A 1 -5.23 11.01 19.55
C MET A 1 -3.99 10.95 18.65
N ARG A 2 -2.84 10.50 19.16
CA ARG A 2 -1.63 10.31 18.32
C ARG A 2 -1.83 9.02 17.53
N ILE A 3 -2.04 9.13 16.22
CA ILE A 3 -2.05 7.95 15.35
C ILE A 3 -0.63 7.41 15.36
N SER A 4 -0.43 6.25 15.98
CA SER A 4 0.86 5.55 16.00
C SER A 4 1.26 5.21 14.56
N GLU A 5 2.55 5.22 14.23
CA GLU A 5 3.03 4.83 12.89
C GLU A 5 2.54 3.40 12.53
N ALA A 6 2.41 2.54 13.54
CA ALA A 6 1.82 1.20 13.40
C ALA A 6 0.35 1.22 12.93
N GLN A 7 -0.43 2.25 13.29
CA GLN A 7 -1.83 2.39 12.88
C GLN A 7 -1.96 2.93 11.45
N SER A 8 -0.96 3.65 10.94
CA SER A 8 -0.92 4.00 9.51
C SER A 8 -0.47 2.80 8.66
N LEU A 9 0.45 1.97 9.17
CA LEU A 9 0.83 0.74 8.50
C LEU A 9 -0.29 -0.31 8.47
N SER A 10 -1.22 -0.32 9.43
CA SER A 10 -2.35 -1.26 9.38
C SER A 10 -3.24 -1.07 8.14
N TRP A 11 -3.24 0.11 7.53
CA TRP A 11 -3.94 0.34 6.26
C TRP A 11 -3.31 -0.39 5.08
N LEU A 12 -2.02 -0.76 5.16
CA LEU A 12 -1.35 -1.58 4.14
C LEU A 12 -1.77 -3.05 4.20
N VAL A 13 -2.40 -3.48 5.29
CA VAL A 13 -2.91 -4.86 5.41
C VAL A 13 -3.98 -5.12 4.36
N PHE A 14 -4.87 -4.17 4.10
CA PHE A 14 -5.94 -4.33 3.10
C PHE A 14 -5.41 -4.61 1.69
N PRO A 15 -4.56 -3.76 1.07
CA PRO A 15 -4.01 -4.03 -0.26
C PRO A 15 -3.11 -5.27 -0.29
N ALA A 16 -2.38 -5.59 0.79
CA ALA A 16 -1.57 -6.80 0.87
C ALA A 16 -2.44 -8.07 0.85
N VAL A 17 -3.49 -8.11 1.67
CA VAL A 17 -4.43 -9.24 1.71
C VAL A 17 -5.18 -9.38 0.39
N TYR A 18 -5.64 -8.26 -0.18
CA TYR A 18 -6.33 -8.29 -1.48
C TYR A 18 -5.42 -8.76 -2.63
N GLY A 19 -4.14 -8.34 -2.61
CA GLY A 19 -3.13 -8.83 -3.55
C GLY A 19 -2.92 -10.34 -3.42
N ALA A 20 -2.71 -10.84 -2.19
CA ALA A 20 -2.56 -12.27 -1.93
C ALA A 20 -3.79 -13.07 -2.36
N TYR A 21 -4.99 -12.59 -2.01
CA TYR A 21 -6.25 -13.20 -2.46
C TYR A 21 -6.33 -13.28 -3.99
N SER A 22 -6.01 -12.18 -4.68
CA SER A 22 -6.07 -12.13 -6.15
C SER A 22 -5.09 -13.10 -6.80
N LEU A 23 -3.89 -13.28 -6.22
CA LEU A 23 -2.89 -14.23 -6.70
C LEU A 23 -3.28 -15.69 -6.46
N ILE A 24 -3.97 -15.99 -5.36
CA ILE A 24 -4.47 -17.35 -5.06
C ILE A 24 -5.71 -17.68 -5.93
N ARG A 25 -6.64 -16.73 -6.03
CA ARG A 25 -7.91 -16.89 -6.75
C ARG A 25 -7.74 -16.83 -8.26
N GLY A 26 -6.77 -16.08 -8.76
CA GLY A 26 -6.51 -15.88 -10.18
C GLY A 26 -6.36 -17.18 -10.98
N PRO A 27 -5.48 -18.11 -10.58
CA PRO A 27 -5.34 -19.42 -11.21
C PRO A 27 -6.59 -20.31 -11.12
N ILE A 28 -7.41 -20.16 -10.07
CA ILE A 28 -8.59 -21.01 -9.83
C ILE A 28 -9.73 -20.69 -10.80
N VAL A 29 -9.91 -19.41 -11.11
CA VAL A 29 -10.98 -18.88 -11.98
C VAL A 29 -10.48 -18.40 -13.34
N ASP A 30 -9.19 -18.60 -13.59
CA ASP A 30 -8.44 -18.20 -14.80
C ASP A 30 -8.52 -16.71 -15.17
N TRP A 31 -8.81 -15.85 -14.18
CA TRP A 31 -8.99 -14.41 -14.34
C TRP A 31 -8.33 -13.62 -13.21
N TYR A 32 -7.58 -12.59 -13.59
CA TYR A 32 -6.96 -11.63 -12.67
C TYR A 32 -7.67 -10.27 -12.77
N PRO A 33 -7.88 -9.56 -11.64
CA PRO A 33 -8.54 -8.25 -11.65
C PRO A 33 -7.76 -7.18 -12.40
N TYR A 34 -6.43 -7.32 -12.42
CA TYR A 34 -5.52 -6.36 -13.03
C TYR A 34 -4.48 -7.08 -13.89
N PRO A 35 -4.14 -6.52 -15.07
CA PRO A 35 -3.18 -7.13 -15.98
C PRO A 35 -1.78 -7.27 -15.35
N PHE A 36 -1.39 -6.34 -14.47
CA PHE A 36 -0.12 -6.41 -13.75
C PHE A 36 -0.07 -7.52 -12.69
N LEU A 37 -1.20 -8.14 -12.33
CA LEU A 37 -1.24 -9.30 -11.43
C LEU A 37 -1.16 -10.63 -12.17
N ASP A 38 -1.28 -10.63 -13.50
CA ASP A 38 -1.28 -11.85 -14.30
C ASP A 38 0.17 -12.25 -14.64
N PRO A 39 0.69 -13.36 -14.08
CA PRO A 39 2.03 -13.83 -14.40
C PRO A 39 2.12 -14.43 -15.81
N ARG A 40 0.99 -14.77 -16.46
CA ARG A 40 0.99 -15.43 -17.78
C ARG A 40 1.48 -14.51 -18.89
N GLN A 41 1.33 -13.19 -18.73
CA GLN A 41 1.72 -12.21 -19.74
C GLN A 41 3.18 -11.75 -19.62
N GLN A 42 3.68 -11.65 -18.38
CA GLN A 42 4.95 -10.97 -18.07
C GLN A 42 5.93 -11.83 -17.25
N GLY A 43 5.50 -13.01 -16.81
CA GLY A 43 6.27 -13.91 -15.95
C GLY A 43 6.19 -13.58 -14.45
N TYR A 44 6.50 -14.58 -13.62
CA TYR A 44 6.47 -14.46 -12.17
C TYR A 44 7.52 -13.49 -11.61
N LEU A 45 8.67 -13.34 -12.27
CA LEU A 45 9.72 -12.41 -11.83
C LEU A 45 9.26 -10.96 -11.97
N GLN A 46 8.73 -10.58 -13.14
CA GLN A 46 8.20 -9.24 -13.37
C GLN A 46 7.04 -8.93 -12.43
N LEU A 47 6.13 -9.89 -12.23
CA LEU A 47 5.04 -9.79 -11.25
C LEU A 47 5.56 -9.50 -9.84
N ALA A 48 6.58 -10.24 -9.39
CA ALA A 48 7.16 -10.06 -8.06
C ALA A 48 7.82 -8.67 -7.91
N VAL A 49 8.56 -8.20 -8.93
CA VAL A 49 9.14 -6.85 -8.95
C VAL A 49 8.04 -5.79 -8.87
N THR A 50 7.00 -5.88 -9.70
CA THR A 50 5.87 -4.94 -9.68
C THR A 50 5.15 -4.94 -8.34
N ALA A 51 4.94 -6.11 -7.72
CA ALA A 51 4.32 -6.21 -6.40
C ALA A 51 5.16 -5.53 -5.31
N VAL A 52 6.49 -5.73 -5.32
CA VAL A 52 7.41 -5.08 -4.37
C VAL A 52 7.41 -3.57 -4.56
N VAL A 53 7.51 -3.08 -5.81
CA VAL A 53 7.47 -1.64 -6.11
C VAL A 53 6.16 -1.01 -5.65
N LEU A 54 5.03 -1.69 -5.87
CA LEU A 54 3.72 -1.22 -5.43
C LEU A 54 3.66 -1.14 -3.90
N LEU A 55 4.10 -2.18 -3.18
CA LEU A 55 4.15 -2.18 -1.72
C LEU A 55 5.02 -1.04 -1.17
N LEU A 56 6.18 -0.80 -1.77
CA LEU A 56 7.07 0.30 -1.40
C LEU A 56 6.42 1.67 -1.66
N ALA A 57 5.76 1.85 -2.80
CA ALA A 57 5.05 3.09 -3.12
C ALA A 57 3.92 3.37 -2.12
N MET A 58 3.13 2.36 -1.76
CA MET A 58 2.08 2.50 -0.76
C MET A 58 2.64 2.82 0.62
N ALA A 59 3.74 2.17 1.03
CA ALA A 59 4.41 2.46 2.29
C ALA A 59 4.95 3.91 2.33
N LEU A 60 5.63 4.35 1.27
CA LEU A 60 6.11 5.73 1.12
C LEU A 60 4.97 6.74 1.22
N MET A 61 3.84 6.46 0.59
CA MET A 61 2.66 7.34 0.64
C MET A 61 2.08 7.41 2.06
N ALA A 62 2.00 6.29 2.78
CA ALA A 62 1.58 6.28 4.18
C ALA A 62 2.52 7.11 5.07
N PHE A 63 3.84 7.01 4.87
CA PHE A 63 4.82 7.84 5.56
C PHE A 63 4.68 9.32 5.21
N ALA A 64 4.47 9.66 3.94
CA ALA A 64 4.29 11.03 3.49
C ALA A 64 3.05 11.68 4.13
N VAL A 65 1.91 10.98 4.14
CA VAL A 65 0.69 11.45 4.80
C VAL A 65 0.91 11.68 6.29
N ASN A 66 1.59 10.76 6.98
CA ASN A 66 1.94 10.92 8.39
C ASN A 66 2.86 12.13 8.64
N ALA A 67 3.85 12.35 7.77
CA ALA A 67 4.76 13.49 7.88
C ALA A 67 4.04 14.82 7.69
N VAL A 68 3.15 14.92 6.70
CA VAL A 68 2.31 16.10 6.47
C VAL A 68 1.37 16.35 7.65
N GLY A 69 0.72 15.30 8.17
CA GLY A 69 -0.15 15.41 9.35
C GLY A 69 0.60 15.93 10.58
N ARG A 70 1.84 15.49 10.80
CA ARG A 70 2.72 16.00 11.87
C ARG A 70 3.12 17.46 11.68
N LEU A 71 3.39 17.89 10.45
CA LEU A 71 3.74 19.29 10.14
C LEU A 71 2.54 20.23 10.32
N GLY A 72 1.35 19.79 9.90
CA GLY A 72 0.11 20.56 10.08
C GLY A 72 -0.30 20.71 11.55
N ALA A 73 -0.11 19.66 12.37
CA ALA A 73 -0.38 19.71 13.80
C ALA A 73 0.56 20.68 14.55
N ARG A 74 1.78 20.89 14.06
CA ARG A 74 2.74 21.84 14.65
C ARG A 74 2.37 23.30 14.36
N ARG A 75 1.91 23.62 13.13
CA ARG A 75 1.49 24.99 12.77
C ARG A 75 0.28 25.46 13.57
N ARG A 76 -0.71 24.58 13.75
CA ARG A 76 -1.96 24.93 14.45
C ARG A 76 -1.77 25.31 15.93
N TYR A 77 -0.68 24.85 16.54
CA TYR A 77 -0.35 25.16 17.93
C TYR A 77 0.38 26.52 18.08
N ASP A 78 0.95 27.02 16.99
CA ASP A 78 1.69 28.30 16.95
C ASP A 78 0.75 29.49 16.69
N GLU A 79 -0.35 29.28 15.95
CA GLU A 79 -1.38 30.30 15.69
C GLU A 79 -2.31 30.58 16.89
N ASP A 80 -2.43 29.63 17.84
CA ASP A 80 -3.29 29.75 19.04
C ASP A 80 -2.56 30.38 20.26
N ARG A 81 -1.32 30.86 20.10
CA ARG A 81 -0.47 31.41 21.17
C ARG A 81 -0.29 32.92 21.08
#